data_AF-A0A956EDG5-F1
#
_entry.id   AF-A0A956EDG5-F1
#
_cell.length_a   1.000
_cell.length_b   1.000
_cell.length_c   1.000
_cell.angle_alpha   90.00
_cell.angle_beta   90.00
_cell.angle_gamma   90.00
#
_symmetry.space_group_name_H-M   'P 1'
#
loop_
_entity.id
_entity.type
_entity.pdbx_description
1 polymer ?
#
loop_
_entity_poly.entity_id
_entity_poly.type
_entity_poly.pdbx_seq_one_letter_code
_entity_poly.pdbx_strand_id
1 'polypeptide(L)'
;MKKPTPSKPDIRDWIAILEDIRVQQDKAPIARELERCSFVDAREISGVRWLKLKLPQELYGRKQLEAALREAGARLFGGFDVEFVGPDQPQQRDPAHS
;
A
#
# COMPACT_ATOMS: atom_id res chain seq x y z
N MET A 1 32.39 -16.93 -1.60
CA MET A 1 31.30 -16.79 -2.58
C MET A 1 30.12 -16.12 -1.87
N LYS A 2 29.83 -14.84 -2.13
CA LYS A 2 28.70 -14.15 -1.50
C LYS A 2 27.41 -14.63 -2.17
N LYS A 3 26.56 -15.36 -1.45
CA LYS A 3 25.21 -15.71 -1.92
C LYS A 3 24.45 -14.40 -2.22
N PRO A 4 23.70 -14.29 -3.33
CA PRO A 4 22.80 -13.15 -3.52
C PRO A 4 21.79 -13.17 -2.38
N THR A 5 21.84 -12.17 -1.51
CA THR A 5 20.78 -11.97 -0.53
C THR A 5 19.50 -11.77 -1.34
N PRO A 6 18.43 -12.56 -1.12
CA PRO A 6 17.16 -12.29 -1.77
C PRO A 6 16.82 -10.83 -1.46
N SER A 7 16.67 -10.02 -2.51
CA SER A 7 16.30 -8.61 -2.40
C SER A 7 14.95 -8.60 -1.72
N LYS A 8 14.95 -8.37 -0.41
CA LYS A 8 13.73 -8.08 0.33
C LYS A 8 13.05 -6.94 -0.42
N PRO A 9 11.75 -7.00 -0.64
CA PRO A 9 11.07 -5.81 -1.13
C PRO A 9 11.38 -4.69 -0.14
N ASP A 10 11.81 -3.57 -0.69
CA ASP A 10 12.50 -2.52 0.03
C ASP A 10 11.83 -1.19 -0.30
N ILE A 11 12.32 -0.08 0.27
CA ILE A 11 11.72 1.25 0.02
C ILE A 11 11.62 1.61 -1.48
N ARG A 12 12.40 0.93 -2.35
CA ARG A 12 12.34 1.09 -3.81
C ARG A 12 11.04 0.60 -4.43
N ASP A 13 10.46 -0.50 -3.94
CA ASP A 13 9.18 -1.00 -4.44
C ASP A 13 8.06 -0.01 -4.07
N TRP A 14 8.14 0.55 -2.86
CA TRP A 14 7.27 1.62 -2.43
C TRP A 14 7.34 2.85 -3.34
N ILE A 15 8.56 3.32 -3.65
CA ILE A 15 8.77 4.45 -4.56
C ILE A 15 8.21 4.14 -5.95
N ALA A 16 8.47 2.95 -6.50
CA ALA A 16 7.97 2.56 -7.82
C ALA A 16 6.43 2.57 -7.90
N ILE A 17 5.76 2.06 -6.85
CA ILE A 17 4.30 2.07 -6.77
C ILE A 17 3.77 3.50 -6.64
N LEU A 18 4.41 4.33 -5.82
CA LEU A 18 4.05 5.76 -5.70
C LEU A 18 4.15 6.46 -7.05
N GLU A 19 5.24 6.26 -7.78
CA GLU A 19 5.43 6.86 -9.10
C GLU A 19 4.38 6.37 -10.11
N ASP A 20 4.08 5.07 -10.15
CA ASP A 20 3.05 4.49 -11.03
C ASP A 20 1.65 5.06 -10.73
N ILE A 21 1.29 5.21 -9.46
CA ILE A 21 0.00 5.80 -9.07
C ILE A 21 -0.03 7.31 -9.37
N ARG A 22 1.10 8.00 -9.20
CA ARG A 22 1.22 9.44 -9.44
C ARG A 22 1.09 9.81 -10.92
N VAL A 23 1.55 8.96 -11.84
CA VAL A 23 1.38 9.19 -13.29
C VAL A 23 -0.06 8.93 -13.78
N GLN A 24 -0.87 8.21 -13.00
CA GLN A 24 -2.29 8.00 -13.30
C GLN A 24 -3.12 9.21 -12.86
N GLN A 25 -3.53 10.05 -13.82
CA GLN A 25 -4.26 11.31 -13.55
C GLN A 25 -5.58 11.10 -12.78
N ASP A 26 -6.26 9.98 -12.99
CA ASP A 26 -7.48 9.60 -12.26
C ASP A 26 -7.22 9.31 -10.76
N LYS A 27 -5.98 8.96 -10.42
CA LYS A 27 -5.56 8.59 -9.05
C LYS A 27 -4.83 9.71 -8.32
N ALA A 28 -4.85 10.94 -8.82
CA ALA A 28 -4.27 12.11 -8.16
C ALA A 28 -4.68 12.28 -6.68
N PRO A 29 -5.96 12.13 -6.27
CA PRO A 29 -6.32 12.21 -4.85
C PRO A 29 -5.72 11.06 -4.02
N ILE A 30 -5.62 9.87 -4.61
CA ILE A 30 -5.03 8.69 -3.96
C ILE A 30 -3.51 8.86 -3.79
N ALA A 31 -2.82 9.39 -4.80
CA ALA A 31 -1.40 9.70 -4.72
C ALA A 31 -1.10 10.67 -3.56
N ARG A 32 -1.90 11.73 -3.40
CA ARG A 32 -1.79 12.67 -2.27
C ARG A 32 -1.97 11.98 -0.91
N GLU A 33 -2.93 11.08 -0.79
CA GLU A 33 -3.14 10.34 0.46
C GLU A 33 -2.01 9.34 0.73
N LEU A 34 -1.43 8.74 -0.32
CA LEU A 34 -0.27 7.86 -0.21
C LEU A 34 0.99 8.61 0.22
N GLU A 35 1.20 9.84 -0.23
CA GLU A 35 2.29 10.71 0.24
C GLU A 35 2.18 11.04 1.74
N ARG A 36 0.96 11.01 2.30
CA ARG A 36 0.71 11.17 3.74
C ARG A 36 0.89 9.86 4.51
N CYS A 37 0.95 8.72 3.84
CA CYS A 37 1.25 7.43 4.44
C CYS A 37 2.76 7.31 4.69
N SER A 38 3.15 6.64 5.77
CA SER A 38 4.57 6.36 6.04
C SER A 38 4.88 4.90 5.75
N PHE A 39 5.95 4.65 5.01
CA PHE A 39 6.46 3.29 4.84
C PHE A 39 6.87 2.69 6.19
N VAL A 40 6.49 1.42 6.44
CA VAL A 40 6.84 0.70 7.67
C VAL A 40 7.76 -0.46 7.37
N ASP A 41 7.33 -1.36 6.50
CA ASP A 41 8.04 -2.60 6.21
C ASP A 41 7.62 -3.11 4.83
N ALA A 42 8.45 -3.93 4.20
CA ALA A 42 8.05 -4.73 3.06
C ALA A 42 8.70 -6.11 3.14
N ARG A 43 7.94 -7.13 2.75
CA ARG A 43 8.39 -8.52 2.72
C ARG A 43 7.79 -9.28 1.55
N GLU A 44 8.52 -10.25 1.01
CA GLU A 44 8.01 -11.14 -0.02
C GLU A 44 7.67 -12.48 0.62
N ILE A 45 6.43 -12.95 0.43
CA ILE A 45 5.94 -14.21 0.98
C ILE A 45 5.39 -15.02 -0.19
N SER A 46 6.02 -16.17 -0.48
CA SER A 46 5.58 -17.08 -1.53
C SER A 46 5.43 -16.42 -2.92
N GLY A 47 6.31 -15.49 -3.25
CA GLY A 47 6.28 -14.74 -4.52
C GLY A 47 5.28 -13.59 -4.57
N VAL A 48 4.54 -13.33 -3.49
CA VAL A 48 3.69 -12.14 -3.33
C VAL A 48 4.45 -11.08 -2.54
N ARG A 49 4.59 -9.88 -3.10
CA ARG A 49 5.18 -8.75 -2.39
C ARG A 49 4.16 -8.12 -1.46
N TRP A 50 4.44 -8.12 -0.18
CA TRP A 50 3.64 -7.51 0.87
C TRP A 50 4.28 -6.20 1.31
N LEU A 51 3.48 -5.14 1.36
CA LEU A 51 3.95 -3.81 1.73
C LEU A 51 3.15 -3.31 2.93
N LYS A 52 3.84 -2.91 3.99
CA LYS A 52 3.24 -2.44 5.23
C LYS A 52 3.36 -0.92 5.32
N LEU A 53 2.22 -0.25 5.40
CA LEU A 53 2.13 1.21 5.38
C LEU A 53 1.41 1.73 6.60
N LYS A 54 1.97 2.77 7.21
CA LYS A 54 1.34 3.49 8.31
C LYS A 54 0.40 4.56 7.75
N LEU A 55 -0.88 4.47 8.11
CA LEU A 55 -1.88 5.46 7.72
C LEU A 55 -1.81 6.69 8.64
N PRO A 56 -2.04 7.89 8.09
CA PRO A 56 -2.29 9.08 8.89
C PRO A 56 -3.62 8.94 9.65
N GLN A 57 -3.79 9.75 10.71
CA GLN A 57 -4.99 9.73 11.55
C GLN A 57 -6.27 10.08 10.78
N GLU A 58 -6.15 10.97 9.78
CA GLU A 58 -7.24 11.38 8.89
C GLU A 58 -6.94 10.93 7.46
N LEU A 59 -7.23 9.66 7.18
CA LEU A 59 -7.16 9.10 5.84
C LEU A 59 -8.56 9.02 5.23
N TYR A 60 -8.73 9.60 4.05
CA TYR A 60 -9.93 9.43 3.25
C TYR A 60 -9.75 8.29 2.23
N GLY A 61 -10.74 7.41 2.14
CA GLY A 61 -10.77 6.41 1.07
C GLY A 61 -9.74 5.27 1.20
N ARG A 62 -9.49 4.74 2.42
CA ARG A 62 -8.63 3.56 2.66
C ARG A 62 -8.82 2.45 1.62
N LYS A 63 -10.08 2.09 1.32
CA LYS A 63 -10.41 1.05 0.33
C LYS A 63 -9.94 1.39 -1.08
N GLN A 64 -10.07 2.65 -1.48
CA GLN A 64 -9.61 3.12 -2.80
C GLN A 64 -8.08 3.14 -2.86
N LEU A 65 -7.43 3.52 -1.76
CA LEU A 65 -5.98 3.51 -1.60
C LEU A 65 -5.41 2.09 -1.65
N GLU A 66 -6.05 1.15 -0.94
CA GLU A 66 -5.74 -0.28 -0.99
C GLU A 66 -5.86 -0.85 -2.40
N ALA A 67 -6.99 -0.59 -3.07
CA ALA A 67 -7.24 -1.06 -4.41
C ALA A 67 -6.21 -0.49 -5.41
N ALA A 68 -5.88 0.80 -5.30
CA ALA A 68 -4.89 1.43 -6.15
C ALA A 68 -3.49 0.84 -5.94
N LEU A 69 -3.07 0.63 -4.68
CA LEU A 69 -1.79 -0.01 -4.36
C LEU A 69 -1.73 -1.44 -4.85
N ARG A 70 -2.80 -2.21 -4.64
CA ARG A 70 -2.89 -3.59 -5.09
C ARG A 70 -2.81 -3.70 -6.60
N GLU A 71 -3.52 -2.85 -7.31
CA GLU A 71 -3.51 -2.81 -8.78
C GLU A 71 -2.13 -2.40 -9.31
N ALA A 72 -1.54 -1.32 -8.79
CA ALA A 72 -0.23 -0.84 -9.20
C ALA A 72 0.86 -1.89 -8.90
N GLY A 73 0.87 -2.45 -7.69
CA GLY A 73 1.82 -3.47 -7.30
C GLY A 73 1.65 -4.78 -8.09
N ALA A 74 0.41 -5.23 -8.34
CA ALA A 74 0.16 -6.40 -9.17
C ALA A 74 0.61 -6.18 -10.62
N ARG A 75 0.44 -4.97 -11.15
CA ARG A 75 0.91 -4.59 -12.49
C ARG A 75 2.44 -4.60 -12.59
N LEU A 76 3.13 -4.08 -11.57
CA LEU A 76 4.59 -3.98 -11.56
C LEU A 76 5.28 -5.32 -11.24
N PHE A 77 4.68 -6.14 -10.37
CA PHE A 77 5.35 -7.29 -9.78
C PHE A 77 4.63 -8.63 -9.99
N GLY A 78 3.45 -8.64 -10.60
CA GLY A 78 2.63 -9.83 -10.84
C GLY A 78 1.82 -10.32 -9.63
N GLY A 79 2.29 -10.07 -8.41
CA GLY A 79 1.60 -10.43 -7.16
C GLY A 79 1.94 -9.46 -6.03
N PHE A 80 0.93 -8.74 -5.52
CA PHE A 80 1.13 -7.70 -4.52
C PHE A 80 -0.02 -7.62 -3.52
N ASP A 81 0.34 -7.36 -2.27
CA ASP A 81 -0.59 -7.14 -1.17
C ASP A 81 -0.10 -6.00 -0.28
N VAL A 82 -1.03 -5.35 0.42
CA VAL A 82 -0.72 -4.21 1.28
C VAL A 82 -1.41 -4.36 2.63
N GLU A 83 -0.63 -4.17 3.70
CA GLU A 83 -1.13 -4.12 5.07
C GLU A 83 -1.06 -2.69 5.59
N PHE A 84 -2.20 -2.16 6.01
CA PHE A 84 -2.25 -0.85 6.66
C PHE A 84 -2.18 -0.97 8.17
N VAL A 85 -1.32 -0.16 8.78
CA VAL A 85 -1.18 -0.01 10.23
C VAL A 85 -1.48 1.43 10.63
N GLY A 86 -2.28 1.66 11.65
CA GLY A 86 -2.68 3.00 12.05
C GLY A 86 -3.91 2.93 12.96
N PRO A 87 -4.45 4.07 13.41
CA PRO A 87 -5.76 4.05 14.04
C PRO A 87 -6.72 3.50 12.99
N ASP A 88 -7.11 2.23 13.16
CA ASP A 88 -8.27 1.68 12.50
C ASP A 88 -9.38 2.67 12.83
N GLN A 89 -9.82 3.47 11.84
CA GLN A 89 -11.00 4.30 12.07
C GLN A 89 -12.04 3.37 12.68
N PRO A 90 -12.65 3.75 13.82
CA PRO A 90 -13.62 2.88 14.45
C PRO A 90 -14.59 2.44 13.37
N GLN A 91 -14.63 1.12 13.15
CA GLN A 91 -15.55 0.47 12.22
C GLN A 91 -16.85 1.25 12.28
N GLN A 92 -17.22 1.80 11.12
CA GLN A 92 -18.53 2.31 10.79
C GLN A 92 -19.53 1.59 11.70
N ARG A 93 -20.04 2.27 12.74
CA ARG A 93 -21.07 1.68 13.61
C ARG A 93 -22.17 1.29 12.65
N ASP A 94 -22.34 -0.01 12.44
CA ASP A 94 -23.50 -0.54 11.74
C ASP A 94 -24.73 -0.01 12.50
N PRO A 95 -25.58 0.86 11.93
CA PRO A 95 -26.81 1.26 12.57
C PRO A 95 -27.91 0.20 12.38
N ALA A 96 -27.56 -1.05 12.06
CA ALA A 96 -28.50 -2.11 11.67
C ALA A 96 -28.71 -3.21 12.72
N HIS A 97 -28.53 -2.90 14.01
CA HIS A 97 -29.21 -3.65 15.08
C HIS A 97 -30.23 -2.71 15.75
N SER A 98 -31.41 -2.62 15.12
CA SER A 98 -32.67 -2.24 15.79
C SER A 98 -33.44 -3.50 16.13
#